data_AF-A0A944IQ80-F1
#
_entry.id   AF-A0A944IQ80-F1
#
_cell.length_a   1.000
_cell.length_b   1.000
_cell.length_c   1.000
_cell.angle_alpha   90.00
_cell.angle_beta   90.00
_cell.angle_gamma   90.00
#
_symmetry.space_group_name_H-M   'P 1'
#
loop_
_entity.id
_entity.type
_entity.pdbx_description
1 polymer ?
#
loop_
_entity_poly.entity_id
_entity_poly.type
_entity_poly.pdbx_seq_one_letter_code
_entity_poly.pdbx_strand_id
1 'polypeptide(L)'
;MNYFKLFPNIKIIKGKVNAVLHDIERGKIEFLPLDFSEFLSELDTGKTVAEVKQKYPEDEQSIIDANLDYMINNEFGIYCSAELFSCFPAMSTEFFVPSEITNAIIELKLSSIYYLRDYLSQLEDLGCFDISIVFYEQINEWCFLEIFEHILQNRIKSIDMISKLHEVLNDTFFMRINPDCPQV
;
A
#
# COMPACT_ATOMS: atom_id res chain seq x y z
N MET A 1 -36.83 5.63 -9.19
CA MET A 1 -36.36 4.47 -8.40
C MET A 1 -34.98 4.82 -7.89
N ASN A 2 -34.72 4.66 -6.60
CA ASN A 2 -33.48 5.10 -5.99
C ASN A 2 -32.51 3.91 -5.90
N TYR A 3 -31.29 4.12 -6.39
CA TYR A 3 -30.16 3.22 -6.19
C TYR A 3 -29.45 3.62 -4.91
N PHE A 4 -28.70 2.69 -4.34
CA PHE A 4 -27.77 2.98 -3.25
C PHE A 4 -26.38 2.56 -3.67
N LYS A 5 -25.41 3.45 -3.53
CA LYS A 5 -24.03 3.22 -3.96
C LYS A 5 -23.07 3.51 -2.82
N LEU A 6 -22.26 2.53 -2.47
CA LEU A 6 -21.11 2.73 -1.59
C LEU A 6 -20.04 3.52 -2.34
N PHE A 7 -19.31 4.38 -1.63
CA PHE A 7 -18.17 5.05 -2.24
C PHE A 7 -17.05 4.04 -2.55
N PRO A 8 -16.27 4.22 -3.63
CA PRO A 8 -15.27 3.23 -4.07
C PRO A 8 -14.17 2.90 -3.06
N ASN A 9 -13.89 3.81 -2.12
CA ASN A 9 -12.95 3.64 -1.00
C ASN A 9 -13.52 2.77 0.14
N ILE A 10 -14.84 2.55 0.19
CA ILE A 10 -15.46 1.71 1.21
C ILE A 10 -15.39 0.25 0.77
N LYS A 11 -14.64 -0.57 1.53
CA LYS A 11 -14.46 -1.99 1.26
C LYS A 11 -15.20 -2.84 2.29
N ILE A 12 -15.92 -3.84 1.81
CA ILE A 12 -16.58 -4.84 2.65
C ILE A 12 -15.78 -6.14 2.59
N ILE A 13 -15.34 -6.63 3.74
CA ILE A 13 -14.64 -7.90 3.90
C ILE A 13 -15.52 -8.84 4.71
N LYS A 14 -15.95 -9.94 4.09
CA LYS A 14 -16.77 -10.95 4.76
C LYS A 14 -15.88 -11.87 5.61
N GLY A 15 -16.17 -11.96 6.90
CA GLY A 15 -15.59 -12.96 7.79
C GLY A 15 -16.50 -14.19 7.93
N LYS A 16 -16.15 -15.07 8.88
CA LYS A 16 -16.93 -16.30 9.16
C LYS A 16 -18.28 -16.02 9.83
N VAL A 17 -18.34 -15.00 10.68
CA VAL A 17 -19.52 -14.69 11.52
C VAL A 17 -20.05 -13.28 11.22
N ASN A 18 -19.13 -12.31 11.11
CA ASN A 18 -19.46 -10.92 10.79
C ASN A 18 -18.68 -10.49 9.55
N ALA A 19 -19.16 -9.42 8.92
CA ALA A 19 -18.40 -8.68 7.93
C ALA A 19 -17.78 -7.43 8.56
N VAL A 20 -16.81 -6.85 7.88
CA VAL A 20 -16.17 -5.60 8.24
C VAL A 20 -16.35 -4.62 7.08
N LEU A 21 -16.77 -3.41 7.40
CA LEU A 21 -16.71 -2.24 6.51
C LEU A 21 -15.46 -1.45 6.85
N HIS A 22 -14.64 -1.17 5.83
CA HIS A 22 -13.40 -0.45 5.96
C HIS A 22 -13.40 0.76 5.01
N ASP A 23 -13.36 1.96 5.58
CA ASP A 23 -13.03 3.18 4.86
C ASP A 23 -11.51 3.29 4.78
N ILE A 24 -10.95 2.92 3.62
CA ILE A 24 -9.49 2.85 3.43
C ILE A 24 -8.81 4.22 3.45
N GLU A 25 -9.54 5.30 3.17
CA GLU A 25 -8.99 6.66 3.15
C GLU A 25 -8.96 7.26 4.56
N ARG A 26 -10.02 7.04 5.34
CA ARG A 26 -10.11 7.54 6.72
C ARG A 26 -9.56 6.57 7.76
N GLY A 27 -9.18 5.36 7.36
CA GLY A 27 -8.72 4.28 8.26
C GLY A 27 -9.81 3.82 9.25
N LYS A 28 -11.10 4.04 8.91
CA LYS A 28 -12.23 3.73 9.80
C LYS A 28 -12.71 2.31 9.54
N ILE A 29 -12.88 1.53 10.61
CA ILE A 29 -13.29 0.13 10.56
C ILE A 29 -14.55 -0.06 11.39
N GLU A 30 -15.59 -0.66 10.81
CA GLU A 30 -16.84 -0.99 11.47
C GLU A 30 -17.27 -2.43 11.20
N PHE A 31 -18.02 -3.00 12.15
CA PHE A 31 -18.59 -4.33 11.97
C PHE A 31 -19.97 -4.24 11.34
N LEU A 32 -20.25 -5.15 10.41
CA LEU A 32 -21.55 -5.32 9.79
C LEU A 32 -22.07 -6.75 10.00
N PRO A 33 -23.38 -6.92 10.21
CA PRO A 33 -24.02 -8.22 10.04
C PRO A 33 -23.74 -8.79 8.64
N LEU A 34 -23.57 -10.12 8.53
CA LEU A 34 -23.29 -10.77 7.26
C LEU A 34 -24.42 -10.55 6.25
N ASP A 35 -25.67 -10.65 6.70
CA ASP A 35 -26.86 -10.46 5.85
C ASP A 35 -26.94 -9.05 5.26
N PHE A 36 -26.58 -8.03 6.05
CA PHE A 36 -26.52 -6.66 5.55
C PHE A 36 -25.36 -6.45 4.56
N SER A 37 -24.24 -7.13 4.77
CA SER A 37 -23.13 -7.13 3.80
C SER A 37 -23.53 -7.74 2.46
N GLU A 38 -24.41 -8.75 2.47
CA GLU A 38 -24.97 -9.38 1.26
C GLU A 38 -25.95 -8.45 0.56
N PHE A 39 -26.83 -7.79 1.32
CA PHE A 39 -27.72 -6.75 0.82
C PHE A 39 -26.95 -5.65 0.07
N LEU A 40 -25.89 -5.10 0.68
CA LEU A 40 -25.03 -4.09 0.06
C LEU A 40 -24.31 -4.60 -1.19
N SER A 41 -23.83 -5.85 -1.16
CA SER A 41 -23.19 -6.48 -2.33
C SER A 41 -24.17 -6.60 -3.51
N GLU A 42 -25.44 -6.86 -3.23
CA GLU A 42 -26.46 -6.95 -4.28
C GLU A 42 -26.82 -5.57 -4.85
N LEU A 43 -26.92 -4.53 -4.03
CA LEU A 43 -27.10 -3.15 -4.51
C LEU A 43 -25.99 -2.72 -5.46
N ASP A 44 -24.74 -3.14 -5.18
CA ASP A 44 -23.58 -2.81 -6.01
C ASP A 44 -23.64 -3.43 -7.43
N THR A 45 -24.53 -4.41 -7.65
CA THR A 45 -24.80 -4.98 -8.99
C THR A 45 -25.64 -4.05 -9.88
N GLY A 46 -26.03 -2.87 -9.39
CA GLY A 46 -26.86 -1.91 -10.13
C GLY A 46 -28.34 -2.20 -10.04
N LYS A 47 -28.79 -2.82 -8.94
CA LYS A 47 -30.21 -2.98 -8.63
C LYS A 47 -30.70 -1.83 -7.77
N THR A 48 -31.97 -1.50 -7.91
CA THR A 48 -32.61 -0.48 -7.08
C THR A 48 -32.84 -1.01 -5.67
N VAL A 49 -32.92 -0.11 -4.71
CA VAL A 49 -33.14 -0.47 -3.30
C VAL A 49 -34.46 -1.24 -3.13
N ALA A 50 -35.50 -0.84 -3.85
CA ALA A 50 -36.80 -1.52 -3.82
C ALA A 50 -36.72 -2.96 -4.32
N GLU A 51 -35.97 -3.24 -5.40
CA GLU A 51 -35.83 -4.59 -5.96
C GLU A 51 -35.09 -5.53 -5.00
N VAL A 52 -34.02 -5.05 -4.36
CA VAL A 52 -33.26 -5.87 -3.40
C VAL A 52 -34.09 -6.10 -2.13
N LYS A 53 -34.78 -5.06 -1.64
CA LYS A 53 -35.64 -5.16 -0.45
C LYS A 53 -36.76 -6.17 -0.59
N GLN A 54 -37.30 -6.44 -1.79
CA GLN A 54 -38.37 -7.43 -1.99
C GLN A 54 -38.00 -8.86 -1.58
N LYS A 55 -36.71 -9.16 -1.42
CA LYS A 55 -36.24 -10.47 -0.98
C LYS A 55 -36.31 -10.68 0.52
N TYR A 56 -36.51 -9.62 1.28
CA TYR A 56 -36.49 -9.62 2.73
C TYR A 56 -37.91 -9.49 3.29
N PRO A 57 -38.21 -10.17 4.42
CA PRO A 57 -39.49 -10.05 5.11
C PRO A 57 -39.91 -8.61 5.40
N GLU A 58 -41.22 -8.34 5.50
CA GLU A 58 -41.73 -7.00 5.75
C GLU A 58 -41.26 -6.41 7.09
N ASP A 59 -41.10 -7.24 8.12
CA ASP A 59 -40.62 -6.84 9.44
C ASP A 59 -39.13 -6.43 9.45
N GLU A 60 -38.34 -6.90 8.48
CA GLU A 60 -36.94 -6.51 8.31
C GLU A 60 -36.75 -5.23 7.49
N GLN A 61 -37.77 -4.78 6.74
CA GLN A 61 -37.69 -3.60 5.86
C GLN A 61 -37.25 -2.34 6.62
N SER A 62 -37.76 -2.16 7.84
CA SER A 62 -37.44 -1.01 8.69
C SER A 62 -36.00 -1.03 9.21
N ILE A 63 -35.47 -2.23 9.47
CA ILE A 63 -34.08 -2.44 9.90
C ILE A 63 -33.13 -2.13 8.74
N ILE A 64 -33.49 -2.54 7.52
CA ILE A 64 -32.71 -2.21 6.31
C ILE A 64 -32.62 -0.69 6.12
N ASP A 65 -33.75 0.02 6.24
CA ASP A 65 -33.78 1.48 6.05
C ASP A 65 -32.92 2.18 7.12
N ALA A 66 -33.04 1.78 8.39
CA ALA A 66 -32.21 2.34 9.46
C ALA A 66 -30.71 2.10 9.23
N ASN A 67 -30.32 0.94 8.72
CA ASN A 67 -28.93 0.65 8.38
C ASN A 67 -28.43 1.47 7.18
N LEU A 68 -29.26 1.68 6.15
CA LEU A 68 -28.91 2.54 5.01
C LEU A 68 -28.78 4.02 5.44
N ASP A 69 -29.67 4.51 6.29
CA ASP A 69 -29.57 5.86 6.86
C ASP A 69 -28.28 6.01 7.67
N TYR A 70 -27.91 4.98 8.45
CA TYR A 70 -26.63 4.96 9.15
C TYR A 70 -25.44 5.04 8.18
N MET A 71 -25.46 4.31 7.05
CA MET A 71 -24.42 4.41 6.03
C MET A 71 -24.28 5.83 5.46
N ILE A 72 -25.41 6.51 5.23
CA ILE A 72 -25.42 7.90 4.70
C ILE A 72 -24.89 8.88 5.75
N ASN A 73 -25.38 8.77 6.98
CA ASN A 73 -24.99 9.64 8.08
C ASN A 73 -23.49 9.52 8.42
N ASN A 74 -22.87 8.37 8.13
CA ASN A 74 -21.44 8.14 8.29
C ASN A 74 -20.62 8.31 7.01
N GLU A 75 -21.22 8.86 5.95
CA GLU A 75 -20.55 9.14 4.67
C GLU A 75 -19.94 7.89 4.00
N PHE A 76 -20.57 6.72 4.13
CA PHE A 76 -20.14 5.47 3.50
C PHE A 76 -20.78 5.22 2.12
N GLY A 77 -21.92 5.83 1.86
CA GLY A 77 -22.62 5.69 0.60
C GLY A 77 -23.75 6.70 0.45
N ILE A 78 -24.37 6.69 -0.72
CA ILE A 78 -25.41 7.65 -1.10
C ILE A 78 -26.57 6.98 -1.83
N TYR A 79 -27.74 7.58 -1.71
CA TYR A 79 -28.80 7.37 -2.69
C TYR A 79 -28.49 8.14 -3.97
N CYS A 80 -28.68 7.50 -5.13
CA CYS A 80 -28.36 8.10 -6.42
C CYS A 80 -29.32 7.64 -7.53
N SER A 81 -29.28 8.37 -8.65
CA SER A 81 -29.92 7.96 -9.89
C SER A 81 -29.07 6.90 -10.60
N ALA A 82 -29.64 6.25 -11.62
CA ALA A 82 -28.91 5.26 -12.42
C ALA A 82 -27.68 5.88 -13.10
N GLU A 83 -27.80 7.11 -13.61
CA GLU A 83 -26.72 7.83 -14.28
C GLU A 83 -25.56 8.09 -13.30
N LEU A 84 -25.88 8.55 -12.09
CA LEU A 84 -24.88 8.83 -11.06
C LEU A 84 -24.25 7.55 -10.50
N PHE A 85 -25.00 6.45 -10.41
CA PHE A 85 -24.47 5.14 -9.99
C PHE A 85 -23.27 4.71 -10.85
N SER A 86 -23.37 4.90 -12.17
CA SER A 86 -22.29 4.59 -13.12
C SER A 86 -21.06 5.52 -13.00
N CYS A 87 -21.19 6.68 -12.34
CA CYS A 87 -20.07 7.59 -12.08
C CYS A 87 -19.19 7.15 -10.90
N PHE A 88 -19.58 6.12 -10.14
CA PHE A 88 -18.79 5.54 -9.05
C PHE A 88 -18.32 4.12 -9.43
N PRO A 89 -17.44 3.96 -10.44
CA PRO A 89 -16.89 2.66 -10.76
C PRO A 89 -16.06 2.13 -9.58
N ALA A 90 -15.87 0.80 -9.55
CA ALA A 90 -14.97 0.20 -8.59
C ALA A 90 -13.56 0.81 -8.73
N MET A 91 -12.92 1.08 -7.59
CA MET A 91 -11.53 1.53 -7.55
C MET A 91 -10.63 0.44 -8.18
N SER A 92 -9.76 0.83 -9.11
CA SER A 92 -8.76 -0.08 -9.67
C SER A 92 -7.83 -0.59 -8.56
N THR A 93 -7.58 -1.90 -8.56
CA THR A 93 -6.59 -2.54 -7.69
C THR A 93 -5.26 -2.77 -8.40
N GLU A 94 -5.12 -2.24 -9.61
CA GLU A 94 -3.88 -2.34 -10.38
C GLU A 94 -2.84 -1.39 -9.80
N PHE A 95 -1.69 -1.95 -9.45
CA PHE A 95 -0.52 -1.18 -9.04
C PHE A 95 0.35 -0.92 -10.26
N PHE A 96 0.63 0.35 -10.53
CA PHE A 96 1.51 0.75 -11.62
C PHE A 96 2.78 1.36 -11.06
N VAL A 97 3.91 0.81 -11.46
CA VAL A 97 5.24 1.36 -11.22
C VAL A 97 6.01 1.29 -12.55
N PRO A 98 6.81 2.31 -12.89
CA PRO A 98 7.62 2.30 -14.11
C PRO A 98 8.83 1.35 -14.03
N SER A 99 9.01 0.65 -12.92
CA SER A 99 10.16 -0.23 -12.63
C SER A 99 9.84 -1.68 -12.93
N GLU A 100 10.78 -2.40 -13.55
CA GLU A 100 10.69 -3.87 -13.71
C GLU A 100 10.98 -4.59 -12.40
N ILE A 101 11.89 -4.03 -11.60
CA ILE A 101 12.23 -4.49 -10.26
C ILE A 101 12.15 -3.28 -9.33
N THR A 102 11.38 -3.40 -8.24
CA THR A 102 11.20 -2.32 -7.27
C THR A 102 12.36 -2.22 -6.29
N ASN A 103 12.96 -3.35 -5.94
CA ASN A 103 14.02 -3.43 -4.95
C ASN A 103 14.96 -4.62 -5.21
N ALA A 104 16.21 -4.52 -4.75
CA ALA A 104 17.19 -5.60 -4.88
C ALA A 104 18.01 -5.79 -3.61
N ILE A 105 18.48 -7.02 -3.38
CA ILE A 105 19.44 -7.35 -2.33
C ILE A 105 20.71 -7.84 -3.02
N ILE A 106 21.84 -7.19 -2.73
CA ILE A 106 23.15 -7.52 -3.26
C ILE A 106 24.01 -8.07 -2.12
N GLU A 107 24.33 -9.36 -2.18
CA GLU A 107 25.26 -9.99 -1.24
C GLU A 107 26.68 -9.94 -1.80
N LEU A 108 27.58 -9.25 -1.11
CA LEU A 108 28.96 -9.07 -1.55
C LEU A 108 29.96 -9.50 -0.48
N LYS A 109 31.09 -10.03 -0.95
CA LYS A 109 32.33 -10.07 -0.18
C LYS A 109 33.10 -8.78 -0.45
N LEU A 110 33.92 -8.35 0.50
CA LEU A 110 34.83 -7.22 0.29
C LEU A 110 35.76 -7.46 -0.91
N SER A 111 36.18 -8.70 -1.14
CA SER A 111 37.01 -9.06 -2.30
C SER A 111 36.30 -8.93 -3.65
N SER A 112 35.01 -8.61 -3.67
CA SER A 112 34.18 -8.47 -4.87
C SER A 112 33.49 -7.10 -4.95
N ILE A 113 33.89 -6.14 -4.10
CA ILE A 113 33.28 -4.81 -4.00
C ILE A 113 33.32 -4.03 -5.32
N TYR A 114 34.34 -4.27 -6.15
CA TYR A 114 34.52 -3.59 -7.43
C TYR A 114 33.42 -3.91 -8.47
N TYR A 115 32.65 -4.99 -8.29
CA TYR A 115 31.48 -5.27 -9.13
C TYR A 115 30.25 -4.44 -8.75
N LEU A 116 30.25 -3.79 -7.58
CA LEU A 116 29.09 -3.07 -7.07
C LEU A 116 28.61 -2.02 -8.07
N ARG A 117 29.52 -1.26 -8.67
CA ARG A 117 29.16 -0.24 -9.67
C ARG A 117 28.38 -0.82 -10.85
N ASP A 118 28.84 -1.96 -11.37
CA ASP A 118 28.19 -2.60 -12.51
C ASP A 118 26.81 -3.17 -12.13
N TYR A 119 26.67 -3.67 -10.90
CA TYR A 119 25.38 -4.13 -10.38
C TYR A 119 24.40 -2.98 -10.19
N LEU A 120 24.86 -1.85 -9.63
CA LEU A 120 24.02 -0.66 -9.46
C LEU A 120 23.54 -0.10 -10.80
N SER A 121 24.41 -0.04 -11.81
CA SER A 121 24.04 0.40 -13.16
C SER A 121 22.99 -0.52 -13.81
N GLN A 122 23.16 -1.85 -13.70
CA GLN A 122 22.19 -2.80 -14.23
C GLN A 122 20.83 -2.71 -13.52
N LEU A 123 20.83 -2.50 -12.21
CA LEU A 123 19.60 -2.32 -11.44
C LEU A 123 18.89 -1.00 -11.81
N GLU A 124 19.66 0.05 -12.06
CA GLU A 124 19.12 1.32 -12.53
C GLU A 124 18.43 1.20 -13.90
N ASP A 125 19.01 0.42 -14.82
CA ASP A 125 18.40 0.14 -16.13
C ASP A 125 17.07 -0.60 -16.01
N LEU A 126 16.90 -1.41 -14.96
CA LEU A 126 15.64 -2.09 -14.60
C LEU A 126 14.67 -1.21 -13.79
N GLY A 127 15.03 0.05 -13.53
CA GLY A 127 14.26 0.99 -12.72
C GLY A 127 14.27 0.67 -11.23
N CYS A 128 15.22 -0.12 -10.75
CA CYS A 128 15.38 -0.45 -9.33
C CYS A 128 16.18 0.64 -8.61
N PHE A 129 15.55 1.29 -7.63
CA PHE A 129 16.13 2.43 -6.91
C PHE A 129 16.21 2.21 -5.39
N ASP A 130 15.77 1.06 -4.90
CA ASP A 130 15.78 0.69 -3.48
C ASP A 130 16.65 -0.56 -3.31
N ILE A 131 17.83 -0.42 -2.71
CA ILE A 131 18.86 -1.47 -2.72
C ILE A 131 19.34 -1.78 -1.30
N SER A 132 19.37 -3.06 -0.95
CA SER A 132 20.06 -3.53 0.25
C SER A 132 21.40 -4.17 -0.13
N ILE A 133 22.49 -3.73 0.51
CA ILE A 133 23.83 -4.31 0.32
C ILE A 133 24.23 -5.04 1.60
N VAL A 134 24.55 -6.33 1.47
CA VAL A 134 24.87 -7.21 2.60
C VAL A 134 26.31 -7.69 2.52
N PHE A 135 27.07 -7.40 3.56
CA PHE A 135 28.42 -7.92 3.79
C PHE A 135 28.44 -8.85 5.00
N TYR A 136 28.87 -10.10 4.83
CA TYR A 136 29.09 -11.02 5.96
C TYR A 136 30.45 -10.81 6.66
N GLU A 137 31.10 -9.69 6.37
CA GLU A 137 32.43 -9.28 6.82
C GLU A 137 32.33 -7.93 7.51
N GLN A 138 33.34 -7.56 8.30
CA GLN A 138 33.44 -6.21 8.84
C GLN A 138 33.88 -5.28 7.72
N ILE A 139 33.13 -4.21 7.50
CA ILE A 139 33.53 -3.13 6.59
C ILE A 139 34.22 -2.03 7.41
N ASN A 140 35.33 -1.50 6.90
CA ASN A 140 36.02 -0.39 7.54
C ASN A 140 35.57 0.95 6.94
N GLU A 141 36.07 2.06 7.47
CA GLU A 141 35.73 3.40 6.99
C GLU A 141 36.02 3.61 5.49
N TRP A 142 37.14 3.08 5.00
CA TRP A 142 37.55 3.25 3.61
C TRP A 142 36.59 2.52 2.65
N CYS A 143 36.25 1.26 2.96
CA CYS A 143 35.26 0.50 2.18
C CYS A 143 33.90 1.17 2.20
N PHE A 144 33.48 1.73 3.35
CA PHE A 144 32.20 2.45 3.43
C PHE A 144 32.17 3.66 2.49
N LEU A 145 33.25 4.46 2.48
CA LEU A 145 33.36 5.62 1.59
C LEU A 145 33.41 5.21 0.12
N GLU A 146 34.11 4.13 -0.23
CA GLU A 146 34.15 3.60 -1.60
C GLU A 146 32.77 3.15 -2.09
N ILE A 147 32.01 2.42 -1.25
CA ILE A 147 30.63 2.03 -1.55
C ILE A 147 29.78 3.28 -1.77
N PHE A 148 29.91 4.27 -0.89
CA PHE A 148 29.16 5.51 -0.95
C PHE A 148 29.44 6.32 -2.22
N GLU A 149 30.70 6.40 -2.67
CA GLU A 149 31.06 7.05 -3.93
C GLU A 149 30.37 6.40 -5.14
N HIS A 150 30.27 5.07 -5.17
CA HIS A 150 29.55 4.36 -6.25
C HIS A 150 28.06 4.64 -6.26
N ILE A 151 27.46 4.88 -5.09
CA ILE A 151 26.03 5.15 -4.94
C ILE A 151 25.67 6.53 -5.50
N LEU A 152 26.47 7.56 -5.18
CA LEU A 152 26.23 8.95 -5.62
C LEU A 152 26.20 9.13 -7.15
N GLN A 153 26.76 8.18 -7.90
CA GLN A 153 26.81 8.23 -9.36
C GLN A 153 25.56 7.65 -10.04
N ASN A 154 24.62 7.09 -9.28
CA ASN A 154 23.44 6.39 -9.80
C ASN A 154 22.15 7.09 -9.34
N ARG A 155 21.01 6.74 -9.95
CA ARG A 155 19.67 7.24 -9.56
C ARG A 155 19.06 6.52 -8.34
N ILE A 156 19.89 5.85 -7.54
CA ILE A 156 19.44 5.10 -6.37
C ILE A 156 18.87 6.07 -5.33
N LYS A 157 17.69 5.74 -4.79
CA LYS A 157 16.92 6.58 -3.87
C LYS A 157 17.09 6.16 -2.41
N SER A 158 17.19 4.85 -2.17
CA SER A 158 17.29 4.29 -0.85
C SER A 158 18.33 3.17 -0.82
N ILE A 159 19.16 3.18 0.22
CA ILE A 159 20.14 2.13 0.45
C ILE A 159 20.14 1.68 1.89
N ASP A 160 19.99 0.38 2.07
CA ASP A 160 20.18 -0.30 3.34
C ASP A 160 21.49 -1.07 3.32
N MET A 161 22.40 -0.80 4.26
CA MET A 161 23.66 -1.53 4.38
C MET A 161 23.68 -2.41 5.62
N ILE A 162 23.93 -3.70 5.43
CA ILE A 162 24.04 -4.68 6.52
C ILE A 162 25.47 -5.22 6.53
N SER A 163 26.16 -5.12 7.67
CA SER A 163 27.51 -5.64 7.82
C SER A 163 27.77 -6.15 9.25
N LYS A 164 28.90 -6.85 9.45
CA LYS A 164 29.36 -7.12 10.82
C LYS A 164 29.80 -5.82 11.47
N LEU A 165 29.43 -5.65 12.75
CA LEU A 165 29.79 -4.47 13.54
C LEU A 165 31.29 -4.19 13.46
N HIS A 166 31.62 -2.97 13.06
CA HIS A 166 32.96 -2.41 13.13
C HIS A 166 32.92 -1.22 14.10
N GLU A 167 33.70 -1.26 15.19
CA GLU A 167 33.58 -0.30 16.31
C GLU A 167 33.71 1.17 15.89
N VAL A 168 34.41 1.41 14.79
CA VAL A 168 34.67 2.76 14.25
C VAL A 168 33.48 3.31 13.46
N LEU A 169 32.61 2.45 12.89
CA LEU A 169 31.39 2.88 12.18
C LEU A 169 30.27 3.12 13.18
N ASN A 170 30.39 4.23 13.91
CA ASN A 170 29.47 4.65 14.97
C ASN A 170 28.97 6.08 14.70
N ASP A 171 28.14 6.60 15.61
CA ASP A 171 27.55 7.94 15.49
C ASP A 171 28.58 9.04 15.22
N THR A 172 29.78 8.95 15.80
CA THR A 172 30.85 9.93 15.56
C THR A 172 31.35 9.90 14.12
N PHE A 173 31.48 8.71 13.54
CA PHE A 173 31.82 8.55 12.13
C PHE A 173 30.72 9.13 11.23
N PHE A 174 29.45 8.79 11.49
CA PHE A 174 28.33 9.27 10.68
C PHE A 174 28.16 10.80 10.77
N MET A 175 28.30 11.39 11.95
CA MET A 175 28.31 12.84 12.12
C MET A 175 29.43 13.53 11.34
N ARG A 176 30.60 12.88 11.20
CA ARG A 176 31.74 13.41 10.46
C ARG A 176 31.49 13.44 8.96
N ILE A 177 30.78 12.46 8.41
CA ILE A 177 30.54 12.33 6.96
C ILE A 177 29.24 12.96 6.48
N ASN A 178 28.28 13.25 7.37
CA ASN A 178 26.99 13.87 7.03
C ASN A 178 27.09 15.16 6.18
N PRO A 179 28.04 16.10 6.41
CA PRO A 179 28.20 17.27 5.54
C PRO A 179 28.47 16.93 4.07
N ASP A 180 29.15 15.81 3.83
CA ASP A 180 29.49 15.28 2.50
C ASP A 180 28.45 14.24 2.01
N CYS A 181 27.52 13.85 2.89
CA CYS A 181 26.51 12.82 2.70
C CYS A 181 25.21 13.21 3.44
N PRO A 182 24.42 14.15 2.89
CA PRO A 182 23.25 14.68 3.60
C PRO A 182 22.08 13.68 3.74
N GLN A 183 22.25 12.44 3.27
CA GLN A 183 21.27 11.36 3.37
C GLN A 183 21.61 10.31 4.45
N VAL A 184 22.67 10.52 5.25
CA VAL A 184 23.09 9.66 6.36
C VAL A 184 23.01 10.39 7.71
#